data_AF-A0A0C3SFB3-F1
#
_entry.id   AF-A0A0C3SFB3-F1
#
_cell.length_a   1.000
_cell.length_b   1.000
_cell.length_c   1.000
_cell.angle_alpha   90.00
_cell.angle_beta   90.00
_cell.angle_gamma   90.00
#
_symmetry.space_group_name_H-M   'P 1'
#
loop_
_entity.id
_entity.type
_entity.pdbx_description
1 polymer ?
#
loop_
_entity_poly.entity_id
_entity_poly.type
_entity_poly.pdbx_seq_one_letter_code
_entity_poly.pdbx_strand_id
1 'polypeptide(L)'
;MSWYLPGSWSDNSSLLAAIRLSLKKSTPFQRRCDRRIDYDTRLGHYANWTRCNPAFQKYACFDCRKVFKCTSSKEDGPIIKGPWYPPHCPSCGKEGRRVGTAFKAPSRNDLCGWKELREWVESGGEESAQKSLMQERRASRQRLRVDDRSRISMDERRKRIEALQKASELGVRTSEEERKLSIIRTFKGKTTKESWGVVVGL
;
A
#
# COMPACT_ATOMS: atom_id res chain seq x y z
N MET A 1 17.40 -18.91 73.00
CA MET A 1 16.10 -19.37 72.49
C MET A 1 15.47 -18.21 71.74
N SER A 2 15.68 -18.15 70.42
CA SER A 2 15.22 -17.05 69.56
C SER A 2 14.25 -17.61 68.52
N TRP A 3 13.19 -16.84 68.30
CA TRP A 3 11.99 -17.19 67.59
C TRP A 3 12.14 -17.16 66.07
N TYR A 4 11.41 -18.06 65.41
CA TYR A 4 11.15 -18.08 63.97
C TYR A 4 10.30 -16.88 63.54
N LEU A 5 10.65 -16.26 62.41
CA LEU A 5 9.71 -15.54 61.55
C LEU A 5 9.90 -16.02 60.09
N PRO A 6 8.84 -16.45 59.40
CA PRO A 6 8.89 -16.77 57.98
C PRO A 6 8.78 -15.49 57.14
N GLY A 7 9.81 -15.21 56.33
CA GLY A 7 9.81 -14.13 55.35
C GLY A 7 8.95 -14.49 54.13
N SER A 8 7.90 -13.70 53.91
CA SER A 8 7.02 -13.73 52.75
C SER A 8 7.75 -13.27 51.47
N TRP A 9 7.88 -14.17 50.50
CA TRP A 9 8.18 -13.81 49.11
C TRP A 9 6.85 -13.64 48.38
N SER A 10 6.36 -12.41 48.28
CA SER A 10 5.31 -12.06 47.32
C SER A 10 5.95 -11.32 46.16
N ASP A 11 6.39 -12.11 45.18
CA ASP A 11 6.95 -11.69 43.89
C ASP A 11 5.90 -10.93 43.05
N ASN A 12 5.97 -9.60 43.06
CA ASN A 12 5.30 -8.76 42.05
C ASN A 12 6.15 -8.55 40.77
N SER A 13 7.15 -9.40 40.52
CA SER A 13 8.00 -9.31 39.31
C SER A 13 7.49 -10.15 38.12
N SER A 14 6.52 -11.04 38.33
CA SER A 14 6.06 -11.96 37.27
C SER A 14 4.99 -11.38 36.34
N LEU A 15 4.19 -10.40 36.81
CA LEU A 15 3.15 -9.77 35.97
C LEU A 15 3.71 -8.74 34.99
N LEU A 16 4.80 -8.04 35.34
CA LEU A 16 5.45 -7.09 34.42
C LEU A 16 6.31 -7.79 33.35
N ALA A 17 6.77 -9.01 33.60
CA ALA A 17 7.44 -9.84 32.59
C ALA A 17 6.44 -10.41 31.57
N ALA A 18 5.21 -10.77 31.99
CA ALA A 18 4.18 -11.29 31.11
C ALA A 18 3.59 -10.23 30.15
N ILE A 19 3.49 -8.96 30.57
CA ILE A 19 2.99 -7.87 29.70
C ILE A 19 4.02 -7.47 28.63
N ARG A 20 5.32 -7.69 28.88
CA ARG A 20 6.39 -7.37 27.92
C ARG A 20 6.49 -8.34 26.73
N LEU A 21 5.84 -9.50 26.78
CA LEU A 21 5.88 -10.50 25.70
C LEU A 21 4.77 -10.34 24.64
N SER A 22 3.78 -9.48 24.85
CA SER A 22 2.65 -9.29 23.91
C SER A 22 2.66 -7.99 23.10
N LEU A 23 3.70 -7.16 23.23
CA LEU A 23 3.86 -5.94 22.43
C LEU A 23 5.17 -5.98 21.62
N LYS A 24 5.28 -6.97 20.72
CA LYS A 24 6.10 -6.83 19.52
C LYS A 24 5.48 -5.71 18.67
N LYS A 25 5.75 -4.46 19.05
CA LYS A 25 5.37 -3.27 18.30
C LYS A 25 6.07 -3.35 16.94
N SER A 26 5.35 -3.87 15.95
CA SER A 26 5.68 -3.69 14.55
C SER A 26 5.99 -2.21 14.33
N THR A 27 7.15 -1.91 13.76
CA THR A 27 7.57 -0.54 13.47
C THR A 27 6.46 0.18 12.68
N PRO A 28 6.29 1.51 12.83
CA PRO A 28 5.26 2.26 12.10
C PRO A 28 5.34 2.08 10.57
N PHE A 29 6.52 1.70 10.04
CA PHE A 29 6.75 1.43 8.63
C PHE A 29 6.14 0.11 8.15
N GLN A 30 6.17 -0.96 8.96
CA GLN A 30 5.51 -2.23 8.63
C GLN A 30 3.98 -2.09 8.51
N ARG A 31 3.37 -1.22 9.32
CA ARG A 31 1.91 -1.02 9.32
C ARG A 31 1.35 -0.36 8.05
N ARG A 32 2.20 0.19 7.17
CA ARG A 32 1.77 0.78 5.89
C ARG A 32 1.85 -0.20 4.72
N CYS A 33 2.63 -1.29 4.85
CA CYS A 33 2.69 -2.38 3.88
C CYS A 33 1.64 -3.47 4.14
N ASP A 34 1.17 -3.62 5.39
CA ASP A 34 0.20 -4.65 5.78
C ASP A 34 -1.28 -4.24 5.57
N ARG A 35 -1.60 -2.95 5.42
CA ARG A 35 -3.00 -2.48 5.51
C ARG A 35 -3.86 -2.66 4.25
N ARG A 36 -3.42 -3.47 3.29
CA ARG A 36 -4.24 -3.89 2.14
C ARG A 36 -3.72 -5.18 1.53
N ILE A 37 -3.69 -6.24 2.34
CA ILE A 37 -3.56 -7.61 1.86
C ILE A 37 -4.96 -8.21 1.93
N ASP A 38 -5.77 -7.95 0.90
CA ASP A 38 -6.93 -8.79 0.63
C ASP A 38 -6.37 -10.13 0.12
N TYR A 39 -6.65 -11.22 0.82
CA TYR A 39 -6.02 -12.53 0.66
C TYR A 39 -6.36 -13.28 -0.65
N ASP A 40 -7.03 -12.63 -1.61
CA ASP A 40 -7.78 -13.34 -2.64
C ASP A 40 -7.14 -13.36 -4.04
N THR A 41 -5.88 -12.96 -4.20
CA THR A 41 -5.13 -13.23 -5.44
C THR A 41 -3.66 -13.52 -5.14
N ARG A 42 -3.27 -14.80 -5.24
CA ARG A 42 -1.88 -15.30 -5.10
C ARG A 42 -0.84 -14.51 -5.92
N LEU A 43 -1.25 -13.80 -6.97
CA LEU A 43 -0.38 -12.98 -7.82
C LEU A 43 -0.17 -11.53 -7.29
N GLY A 44 -1.08 -11.00 -6.48
CA GLY A 44 -0.96 -9.65 -5.90
C GLY A 44 0.09 -9.55 -4.80
N HIS A 45 0.34 -10.67 -4.10
CA HIS A 45 1.27 -10.75 -2.98
C HIS A 45 2.73 -10.51 -3.40
N TYR A 46 3.18 -11.15 -4.49
CA TYR A 46 4.55 -11.00 -5.00
C TYR A 46 4.85 -9.61 -5.58
N ALA A 47 3.82 -8.96 -6.15
CA ALA A 47 3.92 -7.69 -6.86
C ALA A 47 4.12 -6.47 -5.94
N ASN A 48 3.61 -6.52 -4.71
CA ASN A 48 3.75 -5.47 -3.71
C ASN A 48 4.93 -5.75 -2.75
N TRP A 49 5.21 -7.04 -2.48
CA TRP A 49 6.34 -7.46 -1.67
C TRP A 49 7.70 -7.12 -2.29
N THR A 50 7.84 -7.22 -3.61
CA THR A 50 9.06 -6.81 -4.35
C THR A 50 9.36 -5.31 -4.28
N ARG A 51 8.35 -4.45 -4.01
CA ARG A 51 8.51 -2.99 -3.87
C ARG A 51 8.95 -2.59 -2.46
N CYS A 52 8.58 -3.37 -1.44
CA CYS A 52 8.80 -3.03 -0.03
C CYS A 52 9.84 -3.92 0.65
N ASN A 53 10.23 -5.03 0.03
CA ASN A 53 11.29 -5.88 0.54
C ASN A 53 12.61 -5.62 -0.21
N PRO A 54 13.55 -4.83 0.37
CA PRO A 54 14.85 -4.56 -0.24
C PRO A 54 15.67 -5.82 -0.54
N ALA A 55 15.31 -6.98 0.03
CA ALA A 55 15.94 -8.26 -0.28
C ALA A 55 15.70 -8.76 -1.72
N PHE A 56 14.73 -8.21 -2.47
CA PHE A 56 14.45 -8.61 -3.85
C PHE A 56 15.09 -7.71 -4.91
N GLN A 57 15.58 -6.55 -4.51
CA GLN A 57 16.24 -5.64 -5.43
C GLN A 57 17.63 -6.21 -5.78
N LYS A 58 17.91 -6.33 -7.08
CA LYS A 58 19.24 -6.67 -7.57
C LYS A 58 20.06 -5.40 -7.74
N TYR A 59 21.35 -5.53 -7.45
CA TYR A 59 22.36 -4.50 -7.61
C TYR A 59 23.48 -5.03 -8.49
N ALA A 60 24.02 -4.17 -9.34
CA ALA A 60 25.12 -4.48 -10.23
C ALA A 60 26.30 -3.57 -9.89
N CYS A 61 27.48 -4.16 -9.72
CA CYS A 61 28.73 -3.42 -9.64
C CYS A 61 29.37 -3.38 -11.03
N PHE A 62 29.49 -2.19 -11.60
CA PHE A 62 30.02 -2.01 -12.95
C PHE A 62 31.54 -2.12 -13.04
N ASP A 63 32.25 -2.03 -11.92
CA ASP A 63 33.71 -2.18 -11.90
C ASP A 63 34.13 -3.65 -11.93
N CYS A 64 33.51 -4.48 -11.09
CA CYS A 64 33.82 -5.92 -11.05
C CYS A 64 32.88 -6.78 -11.90
N ARG A 65 31.85 -6.16 -12.50
CA ARG A 65 30.84 -6.80 -13.37
C ARG A 65 30.12 -7.95 -12.66
N LYS A 66 29.78 -7.74 -11.39
CA LYS A 66 29.08 -8.72 -10.53
C LYS A 66 27.70 -8.21 -10.15
N VAL A 67 26.71 -9.09 -10.23
CA VAL A 67 25.35 -8.83 -9.74
C VAL A 67 25.17 -9.50 -8.40
N PHE A 68 24.56 -8.79 -7.46
CA PHE A 68 24.33 -9.24 -6.10
C PHE A 68 22.97 -8.77 -5.58
N LYS A 69 22.49 -9.40 -4.52
CA LYS A 69 21.31 -8.96 -3.77
C LYS A 69 21.79 -8.24 -2.53
N CYS A 70 21.01 -7.28 -2.05
CA CYS A 70 21.26 -6.71 -0.73
C CYS A 70 20.98 -7.78 0.32
N THR A 71 22.03 -8.34 0.92
CA THR A 71 21.89 -9.20 2.09
C THR A 71 21.52 -8.29 3.25
N SER A 72 20.27 -8.33 3.72
CA SER A 72 19.96 -7.76 5.03
C SER A 72 20.84 -8.48 6.04
N SER A 73 21.85 -7.81 6.57
CA SER A 73 22.69 -8.38 7.61
C SER A 73 21.77 -8.82 8.75
N LYS A 74 21.75 -10.13 9.00
CA LYS A 74 21.04 -10.75 10.13
C LYS A 74 21.87 -10.71 11.42
N GLU A 75 22.96 -9.95 11.43
CA GLU A 75 23.88 -9.93 12.56
C GLU A 75 23.42 -8.90 13.59
N ASP A 76 23.49 -9.30 14.86
CA ASP A 76 22.85 -8.80 16.07
C ASP A 76 23.18 -7.34 16.49
N GLY A 77 23.47 -6.46 15.54
CA GLY A 77 23.66 -5.03 15.77
C GLY A 77 22.35 -4.23 15.67
N PRO A 78 22.30 -3.00 16.24
CA PRO A 78 21.21 -2.08 16.01
C PRO A 78 21.09 -1.91 14.50
N ILE A 79 20.01 -2.46 13.96
CA ILE A 79 19.70 -2.44 12.54
C ILE A 79 19.97 -1.02 12.08
N ILE A 80 21.02 -0.82 11.29
CA ILE A 80 21.19 0.43 10.55
C ILE A 80 20.13 0.36 9.46
N LYS A 81 18.90 0.62 9.91
CA LYS A 81 17.64 0.77 9.19
C LYS A 81 17.68 2.15 8.52
N GLY A 82 18.77 2.43 7.82
CA GLY A 82 18.96 3.60 7.00
C GLY A 82 18.49 3.30 5.58
N PRO A 83 17.48 3.99 5.04
CA PRO A 83 16.96 3.70 3.69
C PRO A 83 17.90 4.03 2.51
N TRP A 84 19.16 4.43 2.74
CA TRP A 84 19.80 5.38 1.81
C TRP A 84 21.21 5.07 1.33
N TYR A 85 21.87 3.99 1.75
CA TYR A 85 23.17 3.65 1.18
C TYR A 85 23.05 2.56 0.11
N PRO A 86 23.52 2.79 -1.13
CA PRO A 86 23.67 1.71 -2.10
C PRO A 86 24.56 0.64 -1.48
N PRO A 87 24.17 -0.64 -1.53
CA PRO A 87 24.97 -1.69 -0.94
C PRO A 87 26.30 -1.77 -1.70
N HIS A 88 27.40 -1.89 -0.95
CA HIS A 88 28.72 -2.07 -1.52
C HIS A 88 28.87 -3.49 -2.07
N CYS A 89 29.63 -3.62 -3.16
CA CYS A 89 29.91 -4.88 -3.78
C CYS A 89 30.74 -5.77 -2.83
N PRO A 90 30.32 -7.02 -2.57
CA PRO A 90 31.07 -7.93 -1.68
C PRO A 90 32.42 -8.35 -2.25
N SER A 91 32.68 -8.11 -3.53
CA SER A 91 33.93 -8.53 -4.18
C SER A 91 34.98 -7.44 -4.27
N CYS A 92 34.58 -6.17 -4.40
CA CYS A 92 35.51 -5.06 -4.63
C CYS A 92 35.26 -3.84 -3.75
N GLY A 93 34.23 -3.87 -2.89
CA GLY A 93 33.89 -2.78 -1.98
C GLY A 93 33.29 -1.54 -2.65
N LYS A 94 33.22 -1.46 -3.99
CA LYS A 94 32.63 -0.31 -4.69
C LYS A 94 31.11 -0.32 -4.64
N GLU A 95 30.49 0.86 -4.76
CA GLU A 95 29.04 1.02 -4.72
C GLU A 95 28.33 0.20 -5.80
N GLY A 96 27.27 -0.52 -5.40
CA GLY A 96 26.37 -1.19 -6.33
C GLY A 96 25.31 -0.24 -6.86
N ARG A 97 25.10 -0.24 -8.17
CA ARG A 97 23.97 0.44 -8.80
C ARG A 97 22.76 -0.47 -8.86
N ARG A 98 21.57 0.10 -8.70
CA ARG A 98 20.31 -0.63 -8.72
C ARG A 98 19.89 -0.86 -10.17
N VAL A 99 19.39 -2.06 -10.49
CA VAL A 99 19.10 -2.49 -11.88
C VAL A 99 17.70 -3.10 -12.06
N GLY A 100 16.91 -3.17 -11.00
CA GLY A 100 15.59 -3.80 -11.00
C GLY A 100 15.59 -5.31 -10.71
N THR A 101 14.42 -5.87 -10.45
CA THR A 101 14.24 -7.28 -10.03
C THR A 101 14.34 -8.27 -11.20
N ALA A 102 13.84 -7.87 -12.37
CA ALA A 102 13.83 -8.68 -13.60
C ALA A 102 15.17 -8.65 -14.36
N PHE A 103 16.16 -7.91 -13.88
CA PHE A 103 17.44 -7.73 -14.56
C PHE A 103 18.17 -9.07 -14.79
N LYS A 104 18.60 -9.29 -16.04
CA LYS A 104 19.50 -10.36 -16.46
C LYS A 104 20.86 -9.74 -16.79
N ALA A 105 21.88 -10.18 -16.07
CA ALA A 105 23.24 -9.67 -16.26
C ALA A 105 23.80 -10.14 -17.60
N PRO A 106 24.48 -9.26 -18.36
CA PRO A 106 25.39 -9.69 -19.42
C PRO A 106 26.45 -10.64 -18.86
N SER A 107 27.07 -11.42 -19.75
CA SER A 107 28.22 -12.25 -19.38
C SER A 107 29.31 -11.38 -18.74
N ARG A 108 30.05 -11.92 -17.76
CA ARG A 108 31.12 -11.16 -17.09
C ARG A 108 32.14 -10.64 -18.10
N ASN A 109 32.42 -11.38 -19.16
CA ASN A 109 33.41 -11.03 -20.19
C ASN A 109 32.85 -10.10 -21.29
N ASP A 110 31.54 -9.85 -21.32
CA ASP A 110 30.90 -9.00 -22.33
C ASP A 110 31.04 -7.50 -21.99
N LEU A 111 32.21 -6.94 -22.27
CA LEU A 111 32.51 -5.54 -21.97
C LEU A 111 31.54 -4.55 -22.64
N CYS A 112 31.05 -4.88 -23.84
CA CYS A 112 30.12 -4.03 -24.58
C CYS A 112 28.78 -3.96 -23.84
N GLY A 113 28.19 -5.12 -23.49
CA GLY A 113 26.93 -5.16 -22.76
C GLY A 113 26.99 -4.48 -21.38
N TRP A 114 28.13 -4.56 -20.69
CA TRP A 114 28.31 -3.84 -19.42
C TRP A 114 28.44 -2.33 -19.58
N LYS A 115 28.98 -1.84 -20.70
CA LYS A 115 29.09 -0.40 -21.00
C LYS A 115 27.71 0.17 -21.33
N GLU A 116 26.96 -0.47 -22.22
CA GLU A 116 25.58 -0.07 -22.57
C GLU A 116 24.69 -0.05 -21.33
N LEU A 117 24.80 -1.08 -20.48
CA LEU A 117 24.04 -1.13 -19.24
C LEU A 117 24.40 0.00 -18.27
N ARG A 118 25.69 0.37 -18.17
CA ARG A 118 26.12 1.50 -17.33
C ARG A 118 25.48 2.79 -17.82
N GLU A 119 25.56 3.07 -19.12
CA GLU A 119 24.96 4.26 -19.74
C GLU A 119 23.42 4.28 -19.54
N TRP A 120 22.75 3.14 -19.68
CA TRP A 120 21.31 3.01 -19.42
C TRP A 120 20.94 3.29 -17.96
N VAL A 121 21.75 2.84 -16.99
CA VAL A 121 21.51 3.13 -15.57
C VAL A 121 21.81 4.59 -15.25
N GLU A 122 22.90 5.16 -15.77
CA GLU A 122 23.31 6.54 -15.52
C GLU A 122 22.34 7.55 -16.15
N SER A 123 21.70 7.20 -17.27
CA SER A 123 20.61 7.99 -17.88
C SER A 123 19.27 7.89 -17.13
N GLY A 124 19.19 7.13 -16.03
CA GLY A 124 17.96 6.97 -15.26
C GLY A 124 16.97 5.97 -15.84
N GLY A 125 17.44 5.05 -16.68
CA GLY A 125 16.61 4.01 -17.31
C GLY A 125 15.82 3.16 -16.30
N GLU A 126 16.34 2.93 -15.09
CA GLU A 126 15.62 2.19 -14.05
C GLU A 126 14.31 2.89 -13.64
N GLU A 127 14.35 4.21 -13.47
CA GLU A 127 13.13 4.96 -13.11
C GLU A 127 12.10 4.93 -14.23
N SER A 128 12.57 5.04 -15.48
CA SER A 128 11.70 4.98 -16.66
C SER A 128 11.00 3.61 -16.75
N ALA A 129 11.76 2.52 -16.57
CA ALA A 129 11.21 1.16 -16.56
C ALA A 129 10.22 0.93 -15.41
N GLN A 130 10.52 1.44 -14.21
CA GLN A 130 9.60 1.36 -13.06
C GLN A 130 8.32 2.15 -13.28
N LYS A 131 8.41 3.37 -13.85
CA LYS A 131 7.25 4.21 -14.16
C LYS A 131 6.36 3.52 -15.19
N SER A 132 6.95 2.96 -16.25
CA SER A 132 6.23 2.19 -17.28
C SER A 132 5.49 0.98 -16.69
N LEU A 133 6.18 0.13 -15.92
CA LEU A 133 5.55 -1.03 -15.25
C LEU A 133 4.42 -0.60 -14.29
N MET A 134 4.61 0.51 -13.57
CA MET A 134 3.60 1.03 -12.66
C MET A 134 2.38 1.56 -13.42
N GLN A 135 2.58 2.19 -14.58
CA GLN A 135 1.51 2.67 -15.45
C GLN A 135 0.74 1.50 -16.09
N GLU A 136 1.44 0.48 -16.56
CA GLU A 136 0.83 -0.74 -17.10
C GLU A 136 -0.01 -1.46 -16.03
N ARG A 137 0.53 -1.63 -14.82
CA ARG A 137 -0.24 -2.19 -13.69
C ARG A 137 -1.47 -1.36 -13.33
N ARG A 138 -1.38 -0.03 -13.41
CA ARG A 138 -2.55 0.86 -13.22
C ARG A 138 -3.59 0.62 -14.30
N ALA A 139 -3.17 0.50 -15.56
CA ALA A 139 -4.05 0.18 -16.68
C ALA A 139 -4.70 -1.20 -16.53
N SER A 140 -3.95 -2.25 -16.17
CA SER A 140 -4.50 -3.58 -15.93
C SER A 140 -5.52 -3.60 -14.79
N ARG A 141 -5.25 -2.88 -13.68
CA ARG A 141 -6.22 -2.74 -12.58
C ARG A 141 -7.48 -1.99 -13.00
N GLN A 142 -7.35 -1.01 -13.90
CA GLN A 142 -8.50 -0.32 -14.46
C GLN A 142 -9.33 -1.25 -15.34
N ARG A 143 -8.71 -2.11 -16.17
CA ARG A 143 -9.42 -3.11 -16.99
C ARG A 143 -10.22 -4.09 -16.12
N LEU A 144 -9.59 -4.67 -15.08
CA LEU A 144 -10.28 -5.58 -14.16
C LEU A 144 -11.49 -4.93 -13.46
N ARG A 145 -11.39 -3.64 -13.08
CA ARG A 145 -12.53 -2.92 -12.48
C ARG A 145 -13.69 -2.70 -13.46
N VAL A 146 -13.38 -2.54 -14.75
CA VAL A 146 -14.41 -2.43 -15.79
C VAL A 146 -15.10 -3.78 -15.96
N ASP A 147 -14.34 -4.88 -15.92
CA ASP A 147 -14.88 -6.24 -16.02
C ASP A 147 -15.72 -6.63 -14.80
N ASP A 148 -15.33 -6.24 -13.58
CA ASP A 148 -16.17 -6.51 -12.39
C ASP A 148 -17.48 -5.71 -12.41
N ARG A 149 -17.48 -4.50 -13.00
CA ARG A 149 -18.71 -3.71 -13.19
C ARG A 149 -19.61 -4.30 -14.27
N SER A 150 -19.04 -4.89 -15.32
CA SER A 150 -19.81 -5.58 -16.36
C SER A 150 -20.24 -7.00 -15.93
N ARG A 151 -19.57 -7.59 -14.94
CA ARG A 151 -19.91 -8.88 -14.31
C ARG A 151 -21.10 -8.87 -13.37
N ILE A 152 -21.64 -7.71 -12.99
CA ILE A 152 -23.01 -7.68 -12.48
C ILE A 152 -23.87 -8.19 -13.63
N SER A 153 -24.24 -9.48 -13.55
CA SER A 153 -24.93 -10.18 -14.62
C SER A 153 -26.08 -9.32 -15.11
N MET A 154 -26.30 -9.28 -16.42
CA MET A 154 -27.47 -8.61 -17.00
C MET A 154 -28.76 -9.08 -16.31
N ASP A 155 -28.79 -10.33 -15.81
CA ASP A 155 -29.88 -10.87 -15.02
C ASP A 155 -30.00 -10.25 -13.63
N GLU A 156 -28.88 -9.96 -12.96
CA GLU A 156 -28.91 -9.25 -11.69
C GLU A 156 -29.33 -7.79 -11.87
N ARG A 157 -28.87 -7.15 -12.96
CA ARG A 157 -29.34 -5.81 -13.33
C ARG A 157 -30.84 -5.81 -13.65
N ARG A 158 -31.34 -6.82 -14.37
CA ARG A 158 -32.77 -7.01 -14.67
C ARG A 158 -33.57 -7.21 -13.39
N LYS A 159 -33.12 -8.08 -12.48
CA LYS A 159 -33.75 -8.30 -11.16
C LYS A 159 -33.82 -7.03 -10.33
N ARG A 160 -32.79 -6.18 -10.36
CA ARG A 160 -32.80 -4.88 -9.65
C ARG A 160 -33.83 -3.92 -10.24
N ILE A 161 -33.95 -3.86 -11.57
CA ILE A 161 -34.95 -3.02 -12.25
C ILE A 161 -36.37 -3.51 -11.91
N GLU A 162 -36.60 -4.82 -12.00
CA GLU A 162 -37.89 -5.43 -11.68
C GLU A 162 -38.27 -5.23 -10.20
N ALA A 163 -37.31 -5.36 -9.28
CA ALA A 163 -37.54 -5.08 -7.86
C ALA A 163 -37.91 -3.62 -7.59
N LEU A 164 -37.29 -2.66 -8.30
CA LEU A 164 -37.63 -1.24 -8.19
C LEU A 164 -39.03 -0.94 -8.75
N GLN A 165 -39.40 -1.55 -9.88
CA GLN A 165 -40.74 -1.42 -10.46
C GLN A 165 -41.79 -1.98 -9.49
N LYS A 166 -41.57 -3.20 -8.97
CA LYS A 166 -42.47 -3.82 -8.00
C LYS A 166 -42.60 -3.01 -6.71
N ALA A 167 -41.50 -2.43 -6.20
CA ALA A 167 -41.55 -1.56 -5.03
C ALA A 167 -42.39 -0.29 -5.29
N SER A 168 -42.32 0.26 -6.50
CA SER A 168 -43.12 1.42 -6.89
C SER A 168 -44.62 1.10 -6.99
N GLU A 169 -44.98 -0.08 -7.50
CA GLU A 169 -46.38 -0.54 -7.60
C GLU A 169 -47.01 -0.78 -6.22
N LEU A 170 -46.22 -1.27 -5.27
CA LEU A 170 -46.67 -1.49 -3.89
C LEU A 170 -46.83 -0.20 -3.07
N GLY A 171 -46.56 0.96 -3.67
CA GLY A 171 -46.65 2.25 -2.97
C GLY A 171 -45.70 2.36 -1.77
N VAL A 172 -44.67 1.51 -1.71
CA VAL A 172 -43.64 1.57 -0.68
C VAL A 172 -42.81 2.81 -0.98
N ARG A 173 -43.20 3.93 -0.39
CA ARG A 173 -42.37 5.13 -0.36
C ARG A 173 -41.04 4.74 0.23
N THR A 174 -40.01 4.79 -0.61
CA THR A 174 -38.66 4.50 -0.13
C THR A 174 -38.31 5.55 0.91
N SER A 175 -37.59 5.16 1.98
CA SER A 175 -37.12 6.11 3.00
C SER A 175 -36.30 7.26 2.40
N GLU A 176 -35.79 7.09 1.17
CA GLU A 176 -35.11 8.12 0.41
C GLU A 176 -36.05 9.18 -0.19
N GLU A 177 -37.24 8.79 -0.67
CA GLU A 177 -38.28 9.72 -1.10
C GLU A 177 -38.83 10.53 0.06
N GLU A 178 -39.01 9.91 1.23
CA GLU A 178 -39.39 10.65 2.45
C GLU A 178 -38.32 11.65 2.86
N ARG A 179 -37.03 11.28 2.73
CA ARG A 179 -35.89 12.17 3.01
C ARG A 179 -35.77 13.31 1.99
N LYS A 180 -36.05 13.07 0.70
CA LYS A 180 -36.11 14.10 -0.34
C LYS A 180 -37.28 15.06 -0.09
N LEU A 181 -38.45 14.53 0.26
CA LEU A 181 -39.63 15.32 0.61
C LEU A 181 -39.42 16.13 1.90
N SER A 182 -38.69 15.63 2.89
CA SER A 182 -38.36 16.39 4.10
C SER A 182 -37.45 17.59 3.79
N ILE A 183 -36.45 17.42 2.91
CA ILE A 183 -35.57 18.53 2.48
C ILE A 183 -36.40 19.61 1.75
N ILE A 184 -37.30 19.21 0.85
CA ILE A 184 -38.17 20.17 0.12
C ILE A 184 -39.09 20.93 1.08
N ARG A 185 -39.66 20.27 2.11
CA ARG A 185 -40.47 20.96 3.14
C ARG A 185 -39.66 22.00 3.92
N THR A 186 -38.39 21.70 4.24
CA THR A 186 -37.53 22.67 4.95
C THR A 186 -37.17 23.90 4.12
N PHE A 187 -37.18 23.80 2.78
CA PHE A 187 -36.89 24.93 1.89
C PHE A 187 -38.09 25.85 1.66
N LYS A 188 -39.32 25.32 1.55
CA LYS A 188 -40.54 26.14 1.33
C LYS A 188 -40.94 27.02 2.51
N GLY A 189 -40.39 26.80 3.71
CA GLY A 189 -40.65 27.63 4.89
C GLY A 189 -39.81 28.90 5.02
N LYS A 190 -38.84 29.15 4.12
CA LYS A 190 -37.85 30.24 4.28
C LYS A 190 -37.98 31.39 3.28
N THR A 191 -38.90 31.35 2.30
CA THR A 191 -38.94 32.33 1.20
C THR A 191 -39.96 33.46 1.37
N THR A 192 -40.51 33.70 2.56
CA THR A 192 -41.46 34.81 2.80
C THR A 192 -41.03 35.67 3.98
N LYS A 193 -40.02 36.54 3.80
CA LYS A 193 -39.83 37.82 4.54
C LYS A 193 -38.47 38.47 4.24
N GLU A 194 -38.13 38.72 2.98
CA GLU A 194 -37.16 39.78 2.70
C GLU A 194 -37.76 40.69 1.63
N SER A 195 -38.39 41.74 2.17
CA SER A 195 -38.81 42.95 1.50
C SER A 195 -37.66 43.53 0.69
N TRP A 196 -37.74 43.45 -0.63
CA TRP A 196 -36.95 44.29 -1.51
C TRP A 196 -37.51 45.71 -1.43
N GLY A 197 -36.96 46.51 -0.53
CA GLY A 197 -37.14 47.95 -0.54
C GLY A 197 -36.51 48.51 -1.81
N VAL A 198 -37.35 48.79 -2.81
CA VAL A 198 -36.97 49.55 -4.00
C VAL A 198 -36.82 51.00 -3.58
N VAL A 199 -35.58 51.45 -3.38
CA VAL A 199 -35.26 52.88 -3.22
C VAL A 199 -35.23 53.50 -4.61
N VAL A 200 -36.29 54.22 -4.97
CA VAL A 200 -36.33 55.12 -6.13
C VAL A 200 -35.71 56.44 -5.69
N GLY A 201 -34.50 56.73 -6.16
CA GLY A 201 -33.86 58.04 -6.01
C GLY A 201 -34.20 58.95 -7.18
N LEU A 202 -34.68 60.15 -6.85
CA LEU A 202 -34.91 61.31 -7.73
C LEU A 202 -33.59 61.99 -8.13
#